data_AF-Q23TG6-F1
#
_entry.id   AF-Q23TG6-F1
#
_cell.length_a   1.000
_cell.length_b   1.000
_cell.length_c   1.000
_cell.angle_alpha   90.00
_cell.angle_beta   90.00
_cell.angle_gamma   90.00
#
_symmetry.space_group_name_H-M   'P 1'
#
loop_
_entity.id
_entity.type
_entity.pdbx_description
1 polymer ?
#
loop_
_entity_poly.entity_id
_entity_poly.type
_entity_poly.pdbx_seq_one_letter_code
_entity_poly.pdbx_strand_id
1 'polypeptide(L)'
;MSFKDFKRDCFIKDLTQITYKDKYVLKCNLNDDESQKQLENLDNNQYYQQNLLSQSQNDYMSFLFNQSLQEEEEHIQNNRLLEKFEQISKNNICKNITKAFFAYLLDKINDLLTDFIMKGASQSNARKLAKNFSQSFNHNNKDLQKLIHHPKYGKALEFYLTFEAQSWLKNSKVQQKEDHLIYINFLKLCCCKNNYSNYLVSYKKSKKDFYSS
;
A
#
# COMPACT_ATOMS: atom_id res chain seq x y z
N MET A 1 20.07 -12.04 23.10
CA MET A 1 20.30 -10.71 22.52
C MET A 1 18.99 -9.94 22.57
N SER A 2 19.01 -8.78 23.22
CA SER A 2 17.86 -8.00 23.67
C SER A 2 17.24 -7.18 22.53
N PHE A 3 15.91 -7.21 22.45
CA PHE A 3 15.10 -6.31 21.64
C PHE A 3 15.02 -4.95 22.33
N LYS A 4 15.61 -3.91 21.72
CA LYS A 4 15.37 -2.52 22.08
C LYS A 4 15.31 -1.63 20.83
N ASP A 5 14.20 -0.90 20.78
CA ASP A 5 14.02 0.45 20.27
C ASP A 5 13.90 0.67 18.75
N PHE A 6 12.67 0.58 18.26
CA PHE A 6 12.21 1.29 17.06
C PHE A 6 11.24 2.39 17.51
N LYS A 7 11.79 3.56 17.90
CA LYS A 7 11.01 4.79 18.07
C LYS A 7 10.60 5.29 16.67
N ARG A 8 9.30 5.35 16.43
CA ARG A 8 8.69 6.06 15.29
C ARG A 8 8.37 7.47 15.77
N ASP A 9 9.15 8.45 15.32
CA ASP A 9 8.84 9.86 15.51
C ASP A 9 7.65 10.24 14.61
N CYS A 10 6.45 10.34 15.22
CA CYS A 10 5.33 11.05 14.62
C CYS A 10 5.51 12.55 14.86
N PHE A 11 6.14 13.25 13.91
CA PHE A 11 6.00 14.70 13.80
C PHE A 11 4.73 15.01 13.00
N ILE A 12 3.57 14.98 13.68
CA ILE A 12 2.42 15.80 13.27
C ILE A 12 2.49 17.03 14.17
N LYS A 13 3.04 18.13 13.64
CA LYS A 13 2.91 19.42 14.30
C LYS A 13 1.46 19.87 14.10
N ASP A 14 0.76 20.05 15.21
CA ASP A 14 -0.49 20.82 15.29
C ASP A 14 -0.31 22.16 14.57
N LEU A 15 -0.90 22.27 13.39
CA LEU A 15 -0.95 23.49 12.58
C LEU A 15 -2.08 24.44 13.03
N THR A 16 -2.74 24.16 14.15
CA THR A 16 -3.82 24.99 14.71
C THR A 16 -3.33 26.03 15.72
N GLN A 17 -2.03 26.08 16.04
CA GLN A 17 -1.46 27.07 16.97
C GLN A 17 -0.74 28.27 16.31
N ILE A 18 -0.77 28.40 14.98
CA ILE A 18 -0.23 29.58 14.29
C ILE A 18 -1.36 30.54 13.93
N THR A 19 -2.03 31.09 14.95
CA THR A 19 -2.74 32.38 14.83
C THR A 19 -3.01 32.91 16.24
N TYR A 20 -2.87 34.24 16.40
CA TYR A 20 -3.14 35.02 17.61
C TYR A 20 -2.05 35.14 18.69
N LYS A 21 -0.84 35.57 18.32
CA LYS A 21 0.07 36.26 19.28
C LYS A 21 0.95 37.33 18.63
N ASP A 22 0.43 38.17 17.73
CA ASP A 22 1.19 39.33 17.20
C ASP A 22 0.30 40.54 16.88
N LYS A 23 -0.67 40.87 17.75
CA LYS A 23 -1.56 42.03 17.52
C LYS A 23 -1.72 43.01 18.67
N TYR A 24 -0.72 43.12 19.55
CA TYR A 24 -0.64 44.22 20.52
C TYR A 24 0.79 44.69 20.79
N VAL A 25 1.44 45.27 19.78
CA VAL A 25 2.47 46.30 20.01
C VAL A 25 2.32 47.34 18.92
N LEU A 26 1.53 48.38 19.20
CA LEU A 26 1.71 49.75 18.67
C LEU A 26 0.63 50.65 19.30
N LYS A 27 0.94 51.14 20.50
CA LYS A 27 0.50 52.45 20.93
C LYS A 27 1.73 53.35 20.79
N CYS A 28 1.63 54.37 19.94
CA CYS A 28 1.78 55.77 20.35
C CYS A 28 1.72 56.68 19.12
N ASN A 29 0.88 57.71 19.28
CA ASN A 29 0.79 58.96 18.53
C ASN A 29 0.03 58.88 17.21
N LEU A 30 -1.24 59.29 17.23
CA LEU A 30 -1.90 60.14 16.23
C LEU A 30 -3.24 60.64 16.78
N ASN A 31 -3.61 61.85 16.36
CA ASN A 31 -4.59 62.76 16.96
C ASN A 31 -6.07 62.32 16.84
N ASP A 32 -6.89 62.87 17.73
CA ASP A 32 -8.29 62.54 18.05
C ASP A 32 -9.37 62.96 17.02
N ASP A 33 -9.23 62.69 15.71
CA ASP A 33 -10.28 63.16 14.76
C ASP A 33 -10.73 62.21 13.62
N GLU A 34 -10.34 60.93 13.59
CA GLU A 34 -10.80 59.99 12.53
C GLU A 34 -11.41 58.67 13.04
N SER A 35 -11.96 58.65 14.26
CA SER A 35 -12.42 57.42 14.92
C SER A 35 -13.75 56.84 14.42
N GLN A 36 -14.47 57.49 13.49
CA GLN A 36 -15.80 57.02 13.05
C GLN A 36 -15.82 56.26 11.70
N LYS A 37 -14.78 56.36 10.85
CA LYS A 37 -14.73 55.59 9.57
C LYS A 37 -14.03 54.22 9.67
N GLN A 38 -13.38 53.92 10.79
CA GLN A 38 -12.65 52.66 10.98
C GLN A 38 -13.51 51.55 11.61
N LEU A 39 -14.67 51.87 12.21
CA LEU A 39 -15.53 50.90 12.88
C LEU A 39 -16.38 50.06 11.90
N GLU A 40 -16.86 50.64 10.79
CA GLU A 40 -17.64 49.91 9.76
C GLU A 40 -16.79 48.91 8.93
N ASN A 41 -15.45 49.04 8.94
CA ASN A 41 -14.55 48.12 8.26
C ASN A 41 -14.17 46.88 9.11
N LEU A 42 -14.45 46.88 10.42
CA LEU A 42 -14.15 45.76 11.32
C LEU A 42 -15.25 44.69 11.31
N ASP A 43 -16.52 45.10 11.26
CA ASP A 43 -17.67 44.16 11.23
C ASP A 43 -17.75 43.36 9.92
N ASN A 44 -17.40 43.99 8.78
CA ASN A 44 -17.32 43.28 7.50
C ASN A 44 -16.24 42.18 7.52
N ASN A 45 -15.11 42.41 8.18
CA ASN A 45 -13.99 41.46 8.22
C ASN A 45 -14.30 40.20 9.04
N GLN A 46 -15.11 40.33 10.11
CA GLN A 46 -15.49 39.22 10.98
C GLN A 46 -16.46 38.25 10.28
N TYR A 47 -17.39 38.78 9.47
CA TYR A 47 -18.32 37.96 8.67
C TYR A 47 -17.59 37.15 7.57
N TYR A 48 -16.61 37.76 6.89
CA TYR A 48 -15.78 37.05 5.90
C TYR A 48 -14.93 35.96 6.54
N GLN A 49 -14.36 36.18 7.74
CA GLN A 49 -13.60 35.16 8.45
C GLN A 49 -14.47 33.97 8.88
N GLN A 50 -15.70 34.20 9.36
CA GLN A 50 -16.61 33.11 9.72
C GLN A 50 -17.03 32.27 8.51
N ASN A 51 -17.37 32.89 7.38
CA ASN A 51 -17.72 32.14 6.16
C ASN A 51 -16.55 31.30 5.62
N LEU A 52 -15.31 31.81 5.69
CA LEU A 52 -14.12 31.06 5.28
C LEU A 52 -13.87 29.84 6.17
N LEU A 53 -14.05 29.99 7.49
CA LEU A 53 -13.94 28.89 8.45
C LEU A 53 -15.04 27.83 8.23
N SER A 54 -16.28 28.25 8.02
CA SER A 54 -17.39 27.34 7.74
C SER A 54 -17.22 26.59 6.41
N GLN A 55 -16.71 27.23 5.36
CA GLN A 55 -16.35 26.55 4.10
C GLN A 55 -15.24 25.52 4.31
N SER A 56 -14.17 25.88 5.02
CA SER A 56 -13.07 24.95 5.30
C SER A 56 -13.50 23.71 6.12
N GLN A 57 -14.45 23.87 7.04
CA GLN A 57 -15.00 22.77 7.82
C GLN A 57 -15.88 21.84 6.96
N ASN A 58 -16.68 22.40 6.06
CA ASN A 58 -17.49 21.61 5.13
C ASN A 58 -16.62 20.84 4.13
N ASP A 59 -15.55 21.44 3.64
CA ASP A 59 -14.60 20.79 2.73
C ASP A 59 -13.85 19.64 3.44
N TYR A 60 -13.45 19.84 4.69
CA TYR A 60 -12.82 18.79 5.51
C TYR A 60 -13.79 17.64 5.81
N MET A 61 -15.04 17.95 6.18
CA MET A 61 -16.05 16.92 6.43
C MET A 61 -16.43 16.16 5.15
N SER A 62 -16.51 16.84 4.01
CA SER A 62 -16.71 16.20 2.70
C SER A 62 -15.55 15.29 2.32
N PHE A 63 -14.31 15.73 2.54
CA PHE A 63 -13.11 14.92 2.33
C PHE A 63 -13.12 13.66 3.21
N LEU A 64 -13.39 13.80 4.52
CA LEU A 64 -13.49 12.66 5.44
C LEU A 64 -14.58 11.67 5.03
N PHE A 65 -15.75 12.17 4.61
CA PHE A 65 -16.85 11.33 4.15
C PHE A 65 -16.47 10.55 2.87
N ASN A 66 -15.86 11.22 1.90
CA ASN A 66 -15.39 10.58 0.66
C ASN A 66 -14.28 9.55 0.93
N GLN A 67 -13.38 9.83 1.88
CA GLN A 67 -12.36 8.88 2.30
C GLN A 67 -12.98 7.64 2.94
N SER A 68 -13.99 7.82 3.81
CA SER A 68 -14.67 6.69 4.45
C SER A 68 -15.41 5.78 3.46
N LEU A 69 -16.05 6.36 2.43
CA LEU A 69 -16.71 5.61 1.35
C LEU A 69 -15.69 4.82 0.53
N GLN A 70 -14.55 5.44 0.19
CA GLN A 70 -13.50 4.78 -0.59
C GLN A 70 -12.88 3.60 0.18
N GLU A 71 -12.66 3.75 1.49
CA GLU A 71 -12.13 2.68 2.34
C GLU A 71 -13.12 1.50 2.46
N GLU A 72 -14.42 1.79 2.56
CA GLU A 72 -15.47 0.76 2.60
C GLU A 72 -15.56 -0.01 1.28
N GLU A 73 -15.56 0.69 0.15
CA GLU A 73 -15.55 0.05 -1.17
C GLU A 73 -14.31 -0.83 -1.37
N GLU A 74 -13.13 -0.32 -1.00
CA GLU A 74 -11.89 -1.09 -1.10
C GLU A 74 -11.94 -2.34 -0.22
N HIS A 75 -12.50 -2.24 0.99
CA HIS A 75 -12.67 -3.37 1.89
C HIS A 75 -13.61 -4.44 1.29
N ILE A 76 -14.74 -4.02 0.71
CA ILE A 76 -15.69 -4.93 0.03
C ILE A 76 -15.00 -5.66 -1.13
N GLN A 77 -14.24 -4.95 -1.97
CA GLN A 77 -13.53 -5.56 -3.10
C GLN A 77 -12.46 -6.54 -2.65
N ASN A 78 -11.69 -6.18 -1.61
CA ASN A 78 -10.66 -7.04 -1.03
C ASN A 78 -11.23 -8.34 -0.45
N ASN A 79 -12.40 -8.27 0.20
CA ASN A 79 -13.08 -9.45 0.73
C ASN A 79 -13.63 -10.35 -0.39
N ARG A 80 -14.23 -9.78 -1.43
CA ARG A 80 -14.67 -10.55 -2.61
C ARG A 80 -13.51 -11.27 -3.30
N LEU A 81 -12.35 -10.61 -3.39
CA LEU A 81 -11.14 -11.23 -3.94
C LEU A 81 -10.64 -12.37 -3.06
N LEU A 82 -10.66 -12.20 -1.73
CA LEU A 82 -10.30 -13.26 -0.78
C LEU A 82 -11.25 -14.47 -0.90
N GLU A 83 -12.56 -14.25 -0.98
CA GLU A 83 -13.54 -15.33 -1.16
C GLU A 83 -13.28 -16.11 -2.46
N LYS A 84 -13.03 -15.41 -3.57
CA LYS A 84 -12.65 -16.05 -4.84
C LYS A 84 -11.35 -16.84 -4.72
N PHE A 85 -10.37 -16.29 -4.00
CA PHE A 85 -9.10 -16.97 -3.75
C PHE A 85 -9.29 -18.25 -2.93
N GLU A 86 -10.13 -18.23 -1.89
CA GLU A 86 -10.42 -19.40 -1.05
C GLU A 86 -11.12 -20.53 -1.81
N GLN A 87 -11.82 -20.22 -2.89
CA GLN A 87 -12.48 -21.20 -3.77
C GLN A 87 -11.52 -21.91 -4.74
N ILE A 88 -10.29 -21.40 -4.91
CA ILE A 88 -9.32 -22.01 -5.82
C ILE A 88 -8.91 -23.39 -5.29
N SER A 89 -9.07 -24.43 -6.10
CA SER A 89 -8.65 -25.79 -5.75
C SER A 89 -7.12 -25.91 -5.62
N LYS A 90 -6.63 -26.98 -4.97
CA LYS A 90 -5.18 -27.26 -4.87
C LYS A 90 -4.56 -27.46 -6.25
N ASN A 91 -4.08 -26.35 -6.82
CA ASN A 91 -3.51 -26.30 -8.15
C ASN A 91 -2.04 -25.85 -8.06
N ASN A 92 -1.26 -26.14 -9.10
CA ASN A 92 0.15 -25.73 -9.19
C ASN A 92 0.34 -24.21 -9.41
N ILE A 93 -0.65 -23.38 -9.08
CA ILE A 93 -0.70 -21.94 -9.37
C ILE A 93 0.46 -21.21 -8.70
N CYS A 94 0.64 -21.38 -7.39
CA CYS A 94 1.77 -20.82 -6.64
C CYS A 94 3.10 -21.14 -7.31
N LYS A 95 3.30 -22.41 -7.69
CA LYS A 95 4.52 -22.88 -8.34
C LYS A 95 4.72 -22.25 -9.71
N ASN A 96 3.67 -22.13 -10.51
CA ASN A 96 3.74 -21.52 -11.84
C ASN A 96 4.12 -20.03 -11.74
N ILE A 97 3.43 -19.29 -10.89
CA ILE A 97 3.66 -17.84 -10.70
C ILE A 97 5.07 -17.59 -10.18
N THR A 98 5.50 -18.31 -9.13
CA THR A 98 6.83 -18.10 -8.54
C THR A 98 7.96 -18.51 -9.50
N LYS A 99 7.78 -19.56 -10.30
CA LYS A 99 8.73 -19.90 -11.36
C LYS A 99 8.82 -18.82 -12.44
N ALA A 100 7.68 -18.29 -12.87
CA ALA A 100 7.63 -17.23 -13.87
C ALA A 100 8.30 -15.94 -13.37
N PHE A 101 8.05 -15.58 -12.11
CA PHE A 101 8.74 -14.48 -11.44
C PHE A 101 10.26 -14.67 -11.44
N PHE A 102 10.77 -15.82 -11.01
CA PHE A 102 12.23 -16.03 -10.99
C PHE A 102 12.84 -16.13 -12.38
N ALA A 103 12.12 -16.67 -13.36
CA ALA A 103 12.55 -16.66 -14.75
C ALA A 103 12.68 -15.22 -15.27
N TYR A 104 11.70 -14.36 -14.97
CA TYR A 104 11.73 -12.94 -15.30
C TYR A 104 12.88 -12.21 -14.58
N LEU A 105 13.03 -12.41 -13.27
CA LEU A 105 14.08 -11.77 -12.46
C LEU A 105 15.49 -12.14 -12.94
N LEU A 106 15.67 -13.38 -13.43
CA LEU A 106 16.95 -13.89 -13.91
C LEU A 106 17.15 -13.69 -15.40
N ASP A 107 16.25 -13.01 -16.11
CA ASP A 107 16.43 -12.67 -17.52
C ASP A 107 17.53 -11.61 -17.69
N LYS A 108 18.34 -11.71 -18.76
CA LYS A 108 19.38 -10.73 -19.09
C LYS A 108 18.80 -9.36 -19.44
N ILE A 109 17.55 -9.28 -19.87
CA ILE A 109 16.94 -7.99 -20.22
C ILE A 109 16.58 -7.19 -18.96
N ASN A 110 16.41 -7.85 -17.82
CA ASN A 110 15.92 -7.26 -16.57
C ASN A 110 17.05 -6.92 -15.58
N ASP A 111 18.26 -6.68 -16.06
CA ASP A 111 19.43 -6.35 -15.23
C ASP A 111 19.16 -5.13 -14.33
N LEU A 112 18.37 -4.16 -14.81
CA LEU A 112 17.95 -2.98 -14.04
C LEU A 112 17.21 -3.34 -12.74
N LEU A 113 16.32 -4.35 -12.78
CA LEU A 113 15.59 -4.79 -11.60
C LEU A 113 16.53 -5.46 -10.60
N THR A 114 17.47 -6.25 -11.11
CA THR A 114 18.47 -6.94 -10.27
C THR A 114 19.41 -5.92 -9.60
N ASP A 115 19.80 -4.87 -10.31
CA ASP A 115 20.63 -3.77 -9.80
C ASP A 115 19.86 -2.88 -8.81
N PHE A 116 18.57 -2.63 -9.04
CA PHE A 116 17.70 -1.90 -8.10
C PHE A 116 17.60 -2.61 -6.75
N ILE A 117 17.45 -3.94 -6.77
CA ILE A 117 17.29 -4.75 -5.57
C ILE A 117 18.62 -4.98 -4.82
N MET A 118 19.73 -4.98 -5.56
CA MET A 118 21.09 -5.26 -5.05
C MET A 118 22.02 -4.07 -5.22
N LYS A 119 21.56 -2.88 -4.82
CA LYS A 119 22.32 -1.62 -4.90
C LYS A 119 23.76 -1.80 -4.40
N GLY A 120 24.73 -1.47 -5.27
CA GLY A 120 26.16 -1.52 -4.96
C GLY A 120 26.85 -2.87 -5.24
N ALA A 121 26.13 -3.92 -5.61
CA ALA A 121 26.73 -5.14 -6.13
C ALA A 121 27.03 -4.99 -7.63
N SER A 122 28.05 -5.68 -8.12
CA SER A 122 28.20 -5.86 -9.58
C SER A 122 27.03 -6.71 -10.10
N GLN A 123 26.59 -6.43 -11.33
CA GLN A 123 25.51 -7.15 -11.99
C GLN A 123 25.68 -8.69 -11.96
N SER A 124 26.90 -9.17 -12.19
CA SER A 124 27.23 -10.61 -12.14
C SER A 124 27.02 -11.21 -10.75
N ASN A 125 27.40 -10.49 -9.70
CA ASN A 125 27.21 -10.91 -8.31
C ASN A 125 25.74 -10.83 -7.90
N ALA A 126 25.03 -9.76 -8.28
CA ALA A 126 23.61 -9.59 -8.01
C ALA A 126 22.79 -10.75 -8.61
N ARG A 127 23.08 -11.11 -9.86
CA ARG A 127 22.45 -12.25 -10.55
C ARG A 127 22.79 -13.59 -9.90
N LYS A 128 24.05 -13.79 -9.48
CA LYS A 128 24.46 -15.00 -8.76
C LYS A 128 23.68 -15.16 -7.45
N LEU A 129 23.51 -14.09 -6.69
CA LEU A 129 22.72 -14.09 -5.45
C LEU A 129 21.24 -14.40 -5.73
N ALA A 130 20.64 -13.76 -6.73
CA ALA A 130 19.26 -14.02 -7.14
C ALA A 130 19.07 -15.48 -7.59
N LYS A 131 20.02 -16.03 -8.35
CA LYS A 131 19.98 -17.43 -8.81
C LYS A 131 20.05 -18.40 -7.63
N ASN A 132 20.98 -18.18 -6.69
CA ASN A 132 21.11 -19.02 -5.50
C ASN A 132 19.83 -19.00 -4.66
N PHE A 133 19.25 -17.80 -4.48
CA PHE A 133 17.99 -17.65 -3.77
C PHE A 133 16.85 -18.41 -4.47
N SER A 134 16.70 -18.23 -5.78
CA SER A 134 15.71 -18.94 -6.60
C SER A 134 15.83 -20.46 -6.50
N GLN A 135 17.06 -21.00 -6.54
CA GLN A 135 17.30 -22.44 -6.45
C GLN A 135 16.93 -23.04 -5.08
N SER A 136 17.07 -22.25 -4.02
CA SER A 136 16.69 -22.67 -2.65
C SER A 136 15.19 -22.57 -2.36
N PHE A 137 14.40 -22.01 -3.29
CA PHE A 137 13.00 -21.69 -3.07
C PHE A 137 12.07 -22.88 -3.37
N ASN A 138 11.23 -23.30 -2.42
CA ASN A 138 10.43 -24.52 -2.58
C ASN A 138 9.12 -24.33 -3.36
N HIS A 139 8.80 -23.12 -3.79
CA HIS A 139 7.61 -22.82 -4.62
C HIS A 139 6.26 -23.22 -4.00
N ASN A 140 6.16 -23.20 -2.67
CA ASN A 140 4.93 -23.44 -1.92
C ASN A 140 4.41 -22.15 -1.26
N ASN A 141 3.16 -22.16 -0.78
CA ASN A 141 2.53 -20.99 -0.18
C ASN A 141 3.30 -20.43 1.03
N LYS A 142 3.95 -21.29 1.83
CA LYS A 142 4.72 -20.88 3.01
C LYS A 142 5.96 -20.09 2.61
N ASP A 143 6.68 -20.54 1.60
CA ASP A 143 7.85 -19.81 1.10
C ASP A 143 7.44 -18.58 0.29
N LEU A 144 6.30 -18.62 -0.40
CA LEU A 144 5.71 -17.42 -1.03
C LEU A 144 5.36 -16.34 -0.01
N GLN A 145 4.80 -16.72 1.13
CA GLN A 145 4.58 -15.78 2.24
C GLN A 145 5.90 -15.14 2.68
N LYS A 146 6.99 -15.91 2.84
CA LYS A 146 8.31 -15.35 3.17
C LYS A 146 8.85 -14.43 2.07
N LEU A 147 8.62 -14.78 0.81
CA LEU A 147 9.05 -13.98 -0.35
C LEU A 147 8.40 -12.60 -0.35
N ILE A 148 7.09 -12.53 -0.09
CA ILE A 148 6.34 -11.27 -0.02
C ILE A 148 6.95 -10.31 1.00
N HIS A 149 7.34 -10.81 2.17
CA HIS A 149 7.96 -10.00 3.22
C HIS A 149 9.47 -9.78 3.05
N HIS A 150 10.09 -10.36 2.02
CA HIS A 150 11.52 -10.23 1.84
C HIS A 150 11.86 -8.78 1.44
N PRO A 151 12.78 -8.08 2.13
CA PRO A 151 13.01 -6.65 1.92
C PRO A 151 13.43 -6.31 0.48
N LYS A 152 14.20 -7.22 -0.13
CA LYS A 152 14.71 -7.12 -1.50
C LYS A 152 13.75 -7.76 -2.53
N TYR A 153 13.62 -9.08 -2.49
CA TYR A 153 12.82 -9.82 -3.46
C TYR A 153 11.30 -9.62 -3.36
N GLY A 154 10.77 -9.14 -2.23
CA GLY A 154 9.36 -8.81 -2.09
C GLY A 154 8.96 -7.62 -2.98
N LYS A 155 9.79 -6.58 -3.03
CA LYS A 155 9.61 -5.44 -3.95
C LYS A 155 9.77 -5.83 -5.41
N ALA A 156 10.69 -6.75 -5.69
CA ALA A 156 10.84 -7.36 -7.02
C ALA A 156 9.55 -8.09 -7.46
N LEU A 157 8.99 -8.87 -6.55
CA LEU A 157 7.76 -9.62 -6.78
C LEU A 157 6.58 -8.67 -7.01
N GLU A 158 6.43 -7.64 -6.19
CA GLU A 158 5.40 -6.61 -6.33
C GLU A 158 5.46 -5.94 -7.71
N PHE A 159 6.66 -5.55 -8.16
CA PHE A 159 6.89 -5.00 -9.49
C PHE A 159 6.44 -5.99 -10.59
N TYR A 160 6.93 -7.23 -10.53
CA TYR A 160 6.56 -8.27 -11.49
C TYR A 160 5.04 -8.51 -11.54
N LEU A 161 4.39 -8.62 -10.39
CA LEU A 161 2.95 -8.84 -10.32
C LEU A 161 2.18 -7.67 -10.97
N THR A 162 2.62 -6.43 -10.73
CA THR A 162 1.96 -5.21 -11.20
C THR A 162 2.07 -5.05 -12.71
N PHE A 163 3.26 -5.26 -13.28
CA PHE A 163 3.54 -4.87 -14.66
C PHE A 163 3.65 -6.04 -15.64
N GLU A 164 4.05 -7.23 -15.17
CA GLU A 164 4.54 -8.30 -16.07
C GLU A 164 3.68 -9.56 -16.01
N ALA A 165 3.17 -9.90 -14.82
CA ALA A 165 2.50 -11.18 -14.58
C ALA A 165 1.28 -11.41 -15.48
N GLN A 166 0.54 -10.36 -15.83
CA GLN A 166 -0.62 -10.48 -16.74
C GLN A 166 -0.21 -10.79 -18.18
N SER A 167 0.87 -10.14 -18.68
CA SER A 167 1.43 -10.42 -20.01
C SER A 167 1.98 -11.85 -20.07
N TRP A 168 2.74 -12.26 -19.05
CA TRP A 168 3.19 -13.64 -18.90
C TRP A 168 2.01 -14.63 -18.92
N LEU A 169 0.97 -14.35 -18.14
CA LEU A 169 -0.19 -15.24 -18.03
C LEU A 169 -0.87 -15.39 -19.38
N LYS A 170 -1.07 -14.30 -20.14
CA LYS A 170 -1.65 -14.32 -21.49
C LYS A 170 -0.83 -15.20 -22.46
N ASN A 171 0.50 -15.11 -22.40
CA ASN A 171 1.41 -15.78 -23.33
C ASN A 171 1.79 -17.22 -22.90
N SER A 172 1.53 -17.61 -21.66
CA SER A 172 1.87 -18.94 -21.15
C SER A 172 0.94 -20.04 -21.68
N LYS A 173 1.35 -21.32 -21.53
CA LYS A 173 0.50 -22.49 -21.85
C LYS A 173 -0.42 -22.93 -20.70
N VAL A 174 -0.51 -22.15 -19.63
CA VAL A 174 -1.38 -22.43 -18.48
C VAL A 174 -2.84 -22.53 -18.92
N GLN A 175 -3.55 -23.59 -18.53
CA GLN A 175 -4.96 -23.79 -18.89
C GLN A 175 -5.92 -22.94 -18.02
N GLN A 176 -5.75 -22.99 -16.69
CA GLN A 176 -6.62 -22.29 -15.72
C GLN A 176 -6.24 -20.81 -15.57
N LYS A 177 -6.40 -20.03 -16.64
CA LYS A 177 -6.00 -18.60 -16.66
C LYS A 177 -6.71 -17.78 -15.58
N GLU A 178 -8.01 -18.00 -15.40
CA GLU A 178 -8.82 -17.21 -14.46
C GLU A 178 -8.35 -17.41 -13.01
N ASP A 179 -8.16 -18.67 -12.57
CA ASP A 179 -7.64 -18.96 -11.23
C ASP A 179 -6.25 -18.33 -11.01
N HIS A 180 -5.39 -18.35 -12.03
CA HIS A 180 -4.08 -17.69 -11.93
C HIS A 180 -4.22 -16.17 -11.83
N LEU A 181 -5.17 -15.56 -12.53
CA LEU A 181 -5.43 -14.13 -12.46
C LEU A 181 -5.96 -13.73 -11.08
N ILE A 182 -6.91 -14.49 -10.52
CA ILE A 182 -7.40 -14.30 -9.15
C ILE A 182 -6.24 -14.41 -8.16
N TYR A 183 -5.40 -15.44 -8.30
CA TYR A 183 -4.24 -15.64 -7.45
C TYR A 183 -3.23 -14.49 -7.57
N ILE A 184 -2.93 -14.02 -8.78
CA ILE A 184 -2.04 -12.87 -9.02
C ILE A 184 -2.58 -11.61 -8.34
N ASN A 185 -3.87 -11.31 -8.51
CA ASN A 185 -4.50 -10.15 -7.86
C ASN A 185 -4.48 -10.28 -6.34
N PHE A 186 -4.70 -11.48 -5.82
CA PHE A 186 -4.59 -11.73 -4.39
C PHE A 186 -3.15 -11.53 -3.87
N LEU A 187 -2.13 -11.94 -4.63
CA LEU A 187 -0.75 -11.66 -4.27
C LEU A 187 -0.41 -10.16 -4.29
N LYS A 188 -0.96 -9.39 -5.23
CA LYS A 188 -0.84 -7.92 -5.23
C LYS A 188 -1.40 -7.34 -3.92
N LEU A 189 -2.59 -7.80 -3.53
CA LEU A 189 -3.20 -7.41 -2.26
C LEU A 189 -2.29 -7.77 -1.07
N CYS A 190 -1.66 -8.95 -1.07
CA CYS A 190 -0.73 -9.34 -0.02
C CYS A 190 0.53 -8.45 0.05
N CYS A 191 1.03 -7.95 -1.08
CA CYS A 191 2.16 -7.02 -1.13
C CYS A 191 1.80 -5.63 -0.60
N CYS A 192 0.55 -5.17 -0.80
CA CYS A 192 0.06 -3.89 -0.31
C CYS A 192 -0.39 -3.95 1.16
N LYS A 193 -1.04 -5.05 1.55
CA LYS A 193 -1.63 -5.28 2.87
C LYS A 193 -1.09 -6.59 3.44
N ASN A 194 0.05 -6.50 4.14
CA ASN A 194 0.83 -7.66 4.60
C ASN A 194 0.02 -8.68 5.42
N ASN A 195 -1.02 -8.24 6.13
CA ASN A 195 -1.91 -9.11 6.91
C ASN A 195 -2.65 -10.16 6.05
N TYR A 196 -2.93 -9.87 4.78
CA TYR A 196 -3.60 -10.82 3.88
C TYR A 196 -2.71 -12.02 3.49
N SER A 197 -1.39 -11.88 3.61
CA SER A 197 -0.47 -12.98 3.33
C SER A 197 -0.67 -14.19 4.26
N ASN A 198 -1.29 -14.00 5.43
CA ASN A 198 -1.61 -15.09 6.37
C ASN A 198 -2.63 -16.09 5.82
N TYR A 199 -3.46 -15.67 4.86
CA TYR A 199 -4.43 -16.55 4.21
C TYR A 199 -3.78 -17.50 3.19
N LEU A 200 -2.54 -17.24 2.75
CA LEU A 200 -1.80 -18.17 1.88
C LEU A 200 -1.53 -19.52 2.56
N VAL A 201 -1.27 -19.51 3.87
CA VAL A 201 -0.86 -20.70 4.64
C VAL A 201 -2.05 -21.34 5.35
N SER A 202 -3.13 -20.57 5.58
CA SER A 202 -4.38 -21.01 6.20
C SER A 202 -5.21 -21.88 5.26
N TYR A 203 -4.63 -22.96 4.73
CA TYR A 203 -5.40 -23.98 4.03
C TYR A 203 -6.26 -24.69 5.08
N LYS A 204 -7.53 -24.28 5.21
CA LYS A 204 -8.51 -25.05 5.99
C LYS A 204 -8.50 -26.47 5.42
N LYS A 205 -8.16 -27.46 6.25
CA LYS A 205 -8.59 -28.84 6.01
C LYS A 205 -10.09 -28.72 5.77
N SER A 206 -10.55 -29.05 4.57
CA SER A 206 -11.97 -29.27 4.34
C SER A 206 -12.41 -30.25 5.43
N LYS A 207 -13.26 -29.79 6.35
CA LYS A 207 -14.05 -30.72 7.16
C LYS A 207 -14.76 -31.56 6.11
N LYS A 208 -14.37 -32.82 5.97
CA LYS A 208 -15.27 -33.79 5.34
C LYS A 208 -16.49 -33.77 6.23
N ASP A 209 -17.58 -33.19 5.73
CA ASP A 209 -18.88 -33.38 6.35
C ASP A 209 -19.14 -34.88 6.26
N PHE A 210 -18.90 -35.57 7.37
CA PHE A 210 -19.30 -36.95 7.60
C PHE A 210 -20.83 -36.93 7.79
N TYR A 211 -21.54 -36.70 6.70
CA TYR A 211 -22.94 -37.10 6.59
C TYR A 211 -23.02 -38.05 5.41
N SER A 212 -22.76 -39.31 5.71
CA SER A 212 -23.12 -40.44 4.87
C SER A 212 -24.11 -41.28 5.66
N SER A 213 -25.26 -41.49 5.03
CA SER A 213 -26.46 -42.22 5.41
C SER A 213 -26.24 -43.63 5.96
#